data_AF-A0A1M3MTL4-F1
#
_entry.id   AF-A0A1M3MTL4-F1
#
_cell.length_a   1.000
_cell.length_b   1.000
_cell.length_c   1.000
_cell.angle_alpha   90.00
_cell.angle_beta   90.00
_cell.angle_gamma   90.00
#
_symmetry.space_group_name_H-M   'P 1'
#
loop_
_entity.id
_entity.type
_entity.pdbx_description
1 polymer ?
#
loop_
_entity_poly.entity_id
_entity_poly.type
_entity_poly.pdbx_seq_one_letter_code
_entity_poly.pdbx_strand_id
1 'polypeptide(L)'
;MAIEWMEGRSDADANGVRRRIWPELVQASVRARFGVFLQCYEAGLARDARLRGTITIMFVIDEAGHVAKSEAAEATVSDPSVVACVVQEARNLRFPKPDGEVARILYPIIFEPGE
;
A
#
# COMPACT_ATOMS: atom_id res chain seq x y z
N MET A 1 22.44 3.55 44.52
CA MET A 1 22.06 4.54 43.50
C MET A 1 22.17 3.89 42.14
N ALA A 2 21.11 3.22 41.72
CA ALA A 2 20.89 2.79 40.35
C ALA A 2 19.41 3.09 40.12
N ILE A 3 19.11 4.07 39.26
CA ILE A 3 17.74 4.34 38.85
C ILE A 3 17.61 3.75 37.45
N GLU A 4 16.79 2.73 37.43
CA GLU A 4 16.50 1.77 36.38
C GLU A 4 15.35 2.29 35.50
N TRP A 5 15.50 2.11 34.18
CA TRP A 5 14.45 2.04 33.14
C TRP A 5 13.50 3.25 32.94
N MET A 6 13.82 4.07 31.94
CA MET A 6 12.81 4.80 31.15
C MET A 6 13.09 4.63 29.66
N GLU A 7 12.91 3.42 29.13
CA GLU A 7 12.82 3.20 27.68
C GLU A 7 11.37 2.92 27.29
N GLY A 8 10.55 3.96 27.38
CA GLY A 8 9.27 4.04 26.71
C GLY A 8 9.41 4.89 25.44
N ARG A 9 9.88 4.29 24.34
CA ARG A 9 9.73 4.91 23.00
C ARG A 9 8.25 4.84 22.63
N SER A 10 7.55 5.96 22.80
CA SER A 10 6.24 6.19 22.21
C SER A 10 6.42 6.54 20.73
N ASP A 11 6.14 5.58 19.86
CA ASP A 11 6.14 5.72 18.40
C ASP A 11 4.84 6.36 17.86
N ALA A 12 4.10 7.07 18.71
CA ALA A 12 2.93 7.84 18.30
C ALA A 12 3.40 9.13 17.63
N ASP A 13 2.91 9.40 16.43
CA ASP A 13 3.12 10.70 15.80
C ASP A 13 2.38 11.81 16.54
N ALA A 14 2.77 13.07 16.28
CA ALA A 14 2.24 14.26 16.94
C ALA A 14 0.72 14.48 16.76
N ASN A 15 0.03 13.60 16.03
CA ASN A 15 -1.42 13.62 15.83
C ASN A 15 -2.14 12.40 16.44
N GLY A 16 -1.47 11.59 17.27
CA GLY A 16 -2.11 10.47 17.96
C GLY A 16 -2.59 9.37 17.02
N VAL A 17 -2.12 9.34 15.77
CA VAL A 17 -2.38 8.25 14.85
C VAL A 17 -1.48 7.11 15.30
N ARG A 18 -2.07 6.07 15.88
CA ARG A 18 -1.36 4.82 16.13
C ARG A 18 -0.97 4.23 14.77
N ARG A 19 0.24 4.51 14.32
CA ARG A 19 0.81 3.91 13.11
C ARG A 19 1.03 2.44 13.42
N ARG A 20 0.23 1.60 12.77
CA ARG A 20 0.28 0.14 12.95
C ARG A 20 1.41 -0.49 12.16
N ILE A 21 1.78 0.12 11.04
CA ILE A 21 2.98 -0.18 10.27
C ILE A 21 3.57 1.17 9.85
N TRP A 22 4.88 1.33 10.00
CA TRP A 22 5.58 2.53 9.61
C TRP A 22 5.43 2.83 8.10
N PRO A 23 5.15 4.08 7.68
CA PRO A 23 4.92 4.43 6.28
C PRO A 23 6.05 4.00 5.34
N GLU A 24 7.30 4.11 5.78
CA GLU A 24 8.48 3.71 5.03
C GLU A 24 8.52 2.19 4.75
N LEU A 25 8.01 1.37 5.67
CA LEU A 25 7.91 -0.08 5.52
C LEU A 25 6.79 -0.47 4.55
N VAL A 26 5.67 0.23 4.61
CA VAL A 26 4.59 0.11 3.62
C VAL A 26 5.13 0.42 2.23
N GLN A 27 5.78 1.58 2.10
CA GLN A 27 6.33 2.04 0.84
C GLN A 27 7.41 1.10 0.29
N ALA A 28 8.29 0.58 1.15
CA ALA A 28 9.27 -0.44 0.77
C ALA A 28 8.61 -1.71 0.24
N SER A 29 7.58 -2.22 0.94
CA SER A 29 6.86 -3.45 0.57
C SER A 29 6.14 -3.31 -0.77
N VAL A 30 5.49 -2.17 -1.00
CA VAL A 30 4.81 -1.87 -2.26
C VAL A 30 5.83 -1.71 -3.40
N ARG A 31 6.91 -0.93 -3.19
CA ARG A 31 7.95 -0.71 -4.21
C ARG A 31 8.65 -2.00 -4.63
N ALA A 32 8.93 -2.90 -3.69
CA ALA A 32 9.58 -4.19 -3.99
C ALA A 32 8.76 -5.06 -4.94
N ARG A 33 7.45 -4.82 -5.05
CA ARG A 33 6.50 -5.53 -5.91
C ARG A 33 5.96 -4.64 -7.03
N PHE A 34 6.48 -3.43 -7.22
CA PHE A 34 5.87 -2.46 -8.13
C PHE A 34 5.78 -2.95 -9.59
N GLY A 35 6.71 -3.80 -10.01
CA GLY A 35 6.72 -4.39 -11.35
C GLY A 35 5.44 -5.13 -11.73
N VAL A 36 4.74 -5.78 -10.79
CA VAL A 36 3.45 -6.43 -11.11
C VAL A 36 2.33 -5.43 -11.36
N PHE A 37 2.35 -4.27 -10.69
CA PHE A 37 1.40 -3.19 -10.97
C PHE A 37 1.69 -2.50 -12.30
N LEU A 38 2.98 -2.39 -12.65
CA LEU A 38 3.38 -1.88 -13.96
C LEU A 38 2.87 -2.78 -15.08
N GLN A 39 2.93 -4.10 -14.94
CA GLN A 39 2.36 -5.04 -15.94
C GLN A 39 0.85 -4.84 -16.13
N CYS A 40 0.09 -4.64 -15.05
CA CYS A 40 -1.33 -4.30 -15.13
C CYS A 40 -1.56 -3.02 -15.96
N TYR A 41 -0.71 -2.01 -15.75
CA TYR A 41 -0.81 -0.74 -16.43
C TYR A 41 -0.37 -0.80 -17.90
N GLU A 42 0.71 -1.50 -18.21
CA GLU A 42 1.19 -1.75 -19.58
C GLU A 42 0.15 -2.45 -20.44
N ALA A 43 -0.57 -3.41 -19.87
CA ALA A 43 -1.71 -4.05 -20.54
C ALA A 43 -2.83 -3.04 -20.87
N GLY A 44 -3.03 -2.02 -20.04
CA GLY A 44 -3.92 -0.89 -20.29
C GLY A 44 -3.40 0.06 -21.37
N LEU A 45 -2.10 0.38 -21.34
CA LEU A 45 -1.45 1.23 -22.34
C LEU A 45 -1.55 0.65 -23.77
N ALA A 46 -1.56 -0.68 -23.90
CA ALA A 46 -1.80 -1.34 -25.18
C ALA A 46 -3.19 -1.06 -25.78
N ARG A 47 -4.18 -0.67 -24.95
CA ARG A 47 -5.54 -0.29 -25.36
C ARG A 47 -5.72 1.23 -25.48
N ASP A 48 -5.12 1.99 -24.56
CA ASP A 48 -5.10 3.45 -24.57
C ASP A 48 -3.70 3.97 -24.21
N ALA A 49 -2.94 4.40 -25.22
CA ALA A 49 -1.60 4.94 -25.05
C ALA A 49 -1.55 6.23 -24.20
N ARG A 50 -2.70 6.85 -23.92
CA ARG A 50 -2.82 8.04 -23.07
C ARG A 50 -3.41 7.71 -21.70
N LEU A 51 -3.57 6.43 -21.37
CA LEU A 51 -4.05 6.02 -20.06
C LEU A 51 -3.16 6.65 -18.98
N ARG A 52 -3.78 7.15 -17.92
CA ARG A 52 -3.10 7.80 -16.78
C ARG A 52 -4.08 7.90 -15.63
N GLY A 53 -3.56 8.23 -14.46
CA GLY A 53 -4.36 8.55 -13.29
C GLY A 53 -3.84 7.85 -12.06
N THR A 54 -4.68 7.85 -11.02
CA THR A 54 -4.33 7.34 -9.70
C THR A 54 -5.27 6.21 -9.33
N ILE A 55 -4.74 5.21 -8.66
CA ILE A 55 -5.51 4.17 -7.99
C ILE A 55 -5.13 4.19 -6.51
N THR A 56 -6.05 4.61 -5.66
CA THR A 56 -5.88 4.54 -4.21
C THR A 56 -6.40 3.20 -3.71
N ILE A 57 -5.48 2.34 -3.28
CA ILE A 57 -5.82 1.01 -2.77
C ILE A 57 -5.98 1.09 -1.26
N MET A 58 -7.06 0.50 -0.74
CA MET A 58 -7.17 0.20 0.68
C MET A 58 -6.76 -1.25 0.94
N PHE A 59 -5.83 -1.44 1.87
CA PHE A 59 -5.44 -2.75 2.37
C PHE A 59 -6.00 -2.96 3.78
N VAL A 60 -6.39 -4.20 4.07
CA VAL A 60 -6.50 -4.72 5.44
C VAL A 60 -5.40 -5.76 5.58
N ILE A 61 -4.47 -5.53 6.51
CA ILE A 61 -3.31 -6.37 6.76
C ILE A 61 -3.53 -7.10 8.09
N ASP A 62 -3.37 -8.41 8.09
CA ASP A 62 -3.49 -9.25 9.29
C ASP A 62 -2.27 -9.14 10.21
N GLU A 63 -2.38 -9.72 11.41
CA GLU A 63 -1.31 -9.74 12.43
C GLU A 63 -0.04 -10.46 11.96
N ALA A 64 -0.12 -11.27 10.90
CA ALA A 64 1.01 -11.96 10.30
C ALA A 64 1.67 -11.13 9.17
N GLY A 65 1.10 -9.99 8.78
CA GLY A 65 1.60 -9.15 7.69
C GLY A 65 1.06 -9.53 6.30
N HIS A 66 0.04 -10.38 6.22
CA HIS A 66 -0.64 -10.72 4.97
C HIS A 66 -1.76 -9.74 4.66
N VAL A 67 -1.99 -9.48 3.37
CA VAL A 67 -3.15 -8.69 2.93
C VAL A 67 -4.41 -9.57 2.98
N ALA A 68 -5.22 -9.40 4.03
CA ALA A 68 -6.49 -10.09 4.20
C ALA A 68 -7.59 -9.53 3.27
N LYS A 69 -7.54 -8.23 2.97
CA LYS A 69 -8.47 -7.57 2.03
C LYS A 69 -7.73 -6.52 1.21
N SER A 70 -8.06 -6.42 -0.08
CA SER A 70 -7.66 -5.32 -0.95
C SER A 70 -8.85 -4.87 -1.79
N GLU A 71 -9.05 -3.56 -1.89
CA GLU A 71 -10.04 -2.92 -2.76
C GLU A 71 -9.57 -1.53 -3.19
N ALA A 72 -10.07 -1.05 -4.34
CA ALA A 72 -9.87 0.33 -4.75
C ALA A 72 -10.79 1.24 -3.93
N ALA A 73 -10.22 2.13 -3.13
CA ALA A 73 -10.96 3.16 -2.41
C ALA A 73 -11.36 4.32 -3.33
N GLU A 74 -10.46 4.65 -4.28
CA GLU A 74 -10.67 5.67 -5.31
C GLU A 74 -9.86 5.27 -6.55
N ALA A 75 -10.38 5.58 -7.74
CA ALA A 75 -9.65 5.39 -8.99
C ALA A 75 -10.03 6.47 -10.00
N THR A 76 -9.02 7.12 -10.59
CA THR A 76 -9.19 8.06 -11.72
C THR A 76 -8.68 7.48 -13.04
N VAL A 77 -8.00 6.33 -12.99
CA VAL A 77 -7.65 5.53 -14.18
C VAL A 77 -8.95 5.06 -14.85
N SER A 78 -9.12 5.41 -16.13
CA SER A 78 -10.36 5.16 -16.88
C SER A 78 -10.58 3.70 -17.27
N ASP A 79 -9.55 2.86 -17.24
CA ASP A 79 -9.65 1.45 -17.60
C ASP A 79 -9.92 0.57 -16.35
N PRO A 80 -11.14 0.02 -16.19
CA PRO A 80 -11.50 -0.79 -15.03
C PRO A 80 -10.73 -2.12 -14.95
N SER A 81 -10.22 -2.62 -16.08
CA SER A 81 -9.42 -3.85 -16.10
C SER A 81 -8.06 -3.63 -15.43
N VAL A 82 -7.47 -2.44 -15.59
CA VAL A 82 -6.24 -2.05 -14.89
C VAL A 82 -6.50 -1.95 -13.39
N VAL A 83 -7.61 -1.32 -12.99
CA VAL A 83 -8.00 -1.21 -11.57
C VAL A 83 -8.19 -2.59 -10.93
N ALA A 84 -8.92 -3.48 -11.60
CA ALA A 84 -9.14 -4.83 -11.12
C ALA A 84 -7.84 -5.63 -11.00
N CYS A 85 -6.95 -5.55 -12.01
CA CYS A 85 -5.65 -6.21 -12.00
C CYS A 85 -4.79 -5.74 -10.82
N VAL A 86 -4.68 -4.42 -10.61
CA VAL A 86 -3.88 -3.83 -9.52
C VAL A 86 -4.41 -4.26 -8.14
N VAL A 87 -5.73 -4.23 -7.93
CA VAL A 87 -6.37 -4.69 -6.68
C VAL A 87 -6.13 -6.19 -6.45
N GLN A 88 -6.14 -6.99 -7.51
CA GLN A 88 -5.86 -8.42 -7.41
C GLN A 88 -4.41 -8.68 -7.01
N GLU A 89 -3.45 -8.04 -7.68
CA GLU A 89 -2.02 -8.19 -7.38
C GLU A 89 -1.65 -7.65 -6.00
N ALA A 90 -2.35 -6.63 -5.53
CA ALA A 90 -2.18 -6.08 -4.18
C ALA A 90 -2.40 -7.11 -3.07
N ARG A 91 -3.27 -8.12 -3.29
CA ARG A 91 -3.50 -9.22 -2.32
C ARG A 91 -2.26 -10.09 -2.10
N ASN A 92 -1.35 -10.10 -3.08
CA ASN A 92 -0.13 -10.90 -3.03
C ASN A 92 0.97 -10.21 -2.22
N LEU A 93 0.84 -8.92 -1.89
CA LEU A 93 1.81 -8.17 -1.08
C LEU A 93 2.03 -8.82 0.29
N ARG A 94 3.20 -8.55 0.85
CA ARG A 94 3.61 -8.95 2.19
C ARG A 94 4.17 -7.72 2.88
N PHE A 95 3.68 -7.45 4.07
CA PHE A 95 4.11 -6.33 4.90
C PHE A 95 4.80 -6.85 6.16
N PRO A 96 5.64 -6.04 6.82
CA PRO A 96 6.02 -6.31 8.19
C PRO A 96 4.78 -6.45 9.08
N LYS A 97 4.92 -7.24 10.14
CA LYS A 97 3.84 -7.47 11.09
C LYS A 97 3.40 -6.13 11.69
N PRO A 98 2.09 -5.85 11.75
CA PRO A 98 1.59 -4.70 12.47
C PRO A 98 1.92 -4.74 13.96
N ASP A 99 2.09 -3.58 14.58
CA ASP A 99 2.17 -3.47 16.03
C ASP A 99 0.77 -3.59 16.64
N GLY A 100 0.52 -4.74 17.30
CA GLY A 100 -0.74 -5.03 17.99
C GLY A 100 -1.75 -5.80 17.14
N GLU A 101 -2.60 -5.08 16.41
CA GLU A 101 -3.77 -5.62 15.71
C GLU A 101 -3.72 -5.37 14.18
N VAL A 102 -4.73 -5.87 13.46
CA VAL A 102 -4.94 -5.62 12.02
C VAL A 102 -4.73 -4.16 11.60
N ALA A 103 -3.96 -3.94 10.54
CA ALA A 103 -3.70 -2.61 10.00
C ALA A 103 -4.59 -2.29 8.79
N ARG A 104 -5.16 -1.09 8.76
CA ARG A 104 -5.83 -0.52 7.59
C ARG A 104 -5.01 0.63 7.02
N ILE A 105 -4.71 0.57 5.73
CA ILE A 105 -3.78 1.49 5.05
C ILE A 105 -4.39 1.89 3.70
N LEU A 106 -4.29 3.18 3.37
CA LEU A 106 -4.57 3.71 2.04
C LEU A 106 -3.24 4.02 1.36
N TYR A 107 -3.07 3.56 0.13
CA TYR A 107 -1.86 3.79 -0.65
C TYR A 107 -2.19 4.20 -2.08
N PRO A 108 -1.87 5.44 -2.49
CA PRO A 108 -2.05 5.88 -3.87
C PRO A 108 -0.92 5.33 -4.76
N ILE A 109 -1.31 4.77 -5.90
CA ILE A 109 -0.41 4.47 -7.01
C ILE A 109 -0.74 5.41 -8.16
N ILE A 110 0.25 6.18 -8.59
CA ILE A 110 0.14 7.10 -9.73
C ILE A 110 0.70 6.39 -10.96
N PHE A 111 -0.10 6.37 -12.03
CA PHE A 111 0.28 5.85 -13.33
C PHE A 111 0.30 6.97 -14.35
N GLU A 112 1.44 7.12 -15.03
CA GLU A 112 1.65 8.05 -16.12
C GLU A 112 2.36 7.31 -17.25
N PRO A 113 2.06 7.60 -18.53
CA PRO A 113 2.84 7.08 -19.65
C PRO A 113 4.30 7.49 -19.47
N GLY A 114 5.24 6.60 -19.78
CA GLY A 114 6.64 7.02 -19.90
C GLY A 114 6.77 8.08 -20.99
N GLU A 115 7.60 9.10 -20.76
CA GLU A 115 8.13 9.91 -21.86
C GLU A 115 8.87 9.04 -22.89
#